data_AF-A0A5C6RPG4-F1
#
_entry.id   AF-A0A5C6RPG4-F1
#
_cell.length_a   1.000
_cell.length_b   1.000
_cell.length_c   1.000
_cell.angle_alpha   90.00
_cell.angle_beta   90.00
_cell.angle_gamma   90.00
#
_symmetry.space_group_name_H-M   'P 1'
#
loop_
_entity.id
_entity.type
_entity.pdbx_description
1 polymer ?
#
loop_
_entity_poly.entity_id
_entity_poly.type
_entity_poly.pdbx_seq_one_letter_code
_entity_poly.pdbx_strand_id
1 'polypeptide(L)'
;MIYSSTKHCVEDLEKHGHLIRIKEEVDPNLEMAAIHLRVFEKGGPAILFENIKGCEFQAVSNLFGTLDRSKFIFRNSFSKVKQLIELKNDPVKAIKSPYKNFSLGLLALKSLPKKVTTGPILYSETTIDKLPLIKCWENDGGAFVTLPQVFSLDPENKSILKSNLGMYRVQLNGNDYENNKEIGLHYQIHRGIGVHQTKANRQGKPLKVSIFIGGSPAHTVAAVMPLPEGLSELTFGGALAGKRFRYINKDGHTLSADADFVITGEIFENETKPEGPFGDHLGYYSLTHDFPVLKVDKVYHRKDAIWPFTIVGRPPQEDTQFGALIHELTGSAIPEEIAGLYEVNAVDAAGVHPLLLAVGSERYTPYQKIKQPQELLTIANNILGFGQLSLAKYLFISNKEDNPNLSCNNIKDFFTHILERVNWERDLHFQTNTTIDTLDYSGTGINQGSKVVIAAVGEKKRTLNSNCKIENSELVMPGIIATSFNPYTSSENAEKEINNYSLQIANQDLNGIMMILLVDDARFVAEELNNFLWVTFTRSNPANDIYGVNSYTKNKHWGCKGPLIIDARIKPHHAPPLIKNRDIEARVDKLGEKGGSLHGII
;
A
#
# COMPACT_ATOMS: atom_id res chain seq x y z
N MET A 1 28.13 1.42 -7.89
CA MET A 1 27.99 2.88 -8.08
C MET A 1 27.11 3.43 -6.96
N ILE A 2 27.40 4.62 -6.44
CA ILE A 2 26.58 5.31 -5.43
C ILE A 2 25.76 6.37 -6.17
N TYR A 3 24.44 6.39 -5.99
CA TYR A 3 23.60 7.41 -6.60
C TYR A 3 23.57 8.68 -5.76
N SER A 4 23.96 9.80 -6.37
CA SER A 4 23.91 11.13 -5.74
C SER A 4 22.75 12.00 -6.22
N SER A 5 21.97 11.53 -7.18
CA SER A 5 20.82 12.20 -7.77
C SER A 5 19.93 11.19 -8.50
N THR A 6 18.70 11.60 -8.83
CA THR A 6 17.79 10.78 -9.66
C THR A 6 18.42 10.56 -11.03
N LYS A 7 19.04 11.59 -11.62
CA LYS A 7 19.76 11.50 -12.90
C LYS A 7 20.83 10.41 -12.93
N HIS A 8 21.68 10.31 -11.90
CA HIS A 8 22.69 9.24 -11.86
C HIS A 8 22.07 7.84 -11.81
N CYS A 9 20.89 7.69 -11.18
CA CYS A 9 20.15 6.43 -11.20
C CYS A 9 19.63 6.14 -12.61
N VAL A 10 18.98 7.13 -13.24
CA VAL A 10 18.43 7.04 -14.60
C VAL A 10 19.50 6.63 -15.61
N GLU A 11 20.66 7.29 -15.60
CA GLU A 11 21.78 7.00 -16.52
C GLU A 11 22.33 5.58 -16.31
N ASP A 12 22.39 5.11 -15.07
CA ASP A 12 22.87 3.77 -14.77
C ASP A 12 21.85 2.68 -15.12
N LEU A 13 20.56 2.95 -14.94
CA LEU A 13 19.49 2.05 -15.40
C LEU A 13 19.49 1.93 -16.92
N GLU A 14 19.62 3.06 -17.64
CA GLU A 14 19.71 3.07 -19.11
C GLU A 14 20.90 2.25 -19.60
N LYS A 15 22.08 2.46 -19.01
CA LYS A 15 23.30 1.74 -19.38
C LYS A 15 23.16 0.22 -19.26
N HIS A 16 22.28 -0.25 -18.39
CA HIS A 16 22.05 -1.68 -18.13
C HIS A 16 20.72 -2.19 -18.70
N GLY A 17 20.05 -1.42 -19.58
CA GLY A 17 18.82 -1.86 -20.26
C GLY A 17 17.58 -1.90 -19.36
N HIS A 18 17.61 -1.23 -18.20
CA HIS A 18 16.48 -1.13 -17.27
C HIS A 18 15.66 0.16 -17.42
N LEU A 19 15.93 0.98 -18.45
CA LEU A 19 15.24 2.24 -18.69
C LEU A 19 14.96 2.45 -20.18
N ILE A 20 13.82 3.06 -20.46
CA ILE A 20 13.42 3.58 -21.77
C ILE A 20 13.20 5.08 -21.71
N ARG A 21 13.35 5.74 -22.85
CA ARG A 21 13.13 7.18 -23.01
C ARG A 21 11.93 7.40 -23.91
N ILE A 22 10.99 8.23 -23.46
CA ILE A 22 9.89 8.75 -24.27
C ILE A 22 10.26 10.17 -24.66
N LYS A 23 10.45 10.39 -25.96
CA LYS A 23 10.92 11.66 -26.53
C LYS A 23 9.76 12.50 -27.08
N GLU A 24 8.67 11.83 -27.41
CA GLU A 24 7.41 12.44 -27.79
C GLU A 24 6.91 13.36 -26.68
N GLU A 25 6.17 14.42 -27.06
CA GLU A 25 5.47 15.24 -26.07
C GLU A 25 4.37 14.41 -25.43
N VAL A 26 4.35 14.34 -24.10
CA VAL A 26 3.32 13.64 -23.31
C VAL A 26 2.60 14.62 -22.40
N ASP A 27 1.27 14.50 -22.34
CA ASP A 27 0.44 15.30 -21.44
C ASP A 27 0.56 14.78 -19.99
N PRO A 28 0.93 15.62 -19.01
CA PRO A 28 0.95 15.21 -17.61
C PRO A 28 -0.45 14.92 -17.05
N ASN A 29 -1.51 15.36 -17.75
CA ASN A 29 -2.88 15.00 -17.44
C ASN A 29 -3.23 13.62 -18.03
N LEU A 30 -3.25 12.60 -17.16
CA LEU A 30 -3.62 11.20 -17.43
C LEU A 30 -2.68 10.41 -18.32
N GLU A 31 -2.09 11.00 -19.37
CA GLU A 31 -1.33 10.26 -20.39
C GLU A 31 -0.03 9.67 -19.82
N MET A 32 0.74 10.45 -19.06
CA MET A 32 1.92 9.93 -18.33
C MET A 32 1.57 8.79 -17.36
N ALA A 33 0.41 8.88 -16.71
CA ALA A 33 -0.06 7.86 -15.77
C ALA A 33 -0.48 6.58 -16.50
N ALA A 34 -1.24 6.70 -17.59
CA ALA A 34 -1.64 5.56 -18.41
C ALA A 34 -0.42 4.82 -19.00
N ILE A 35 0.57 5.56 -19.50
CA ILE A 35 1.85 4.99 -19.96
C ILE A 35 2.53 4.19 -18.84
N HIS A 36 2.65 4.78 -17.64
CA HIS A 36 3.24 4.12 -16.49
C HIS A 36 2.52 2.81 -16.16
N LEU A 37 1.19 2.85 -16.04
CA LEU A 37 0.37 1.69 -15.71
C LEU A 37 0.55 0.56 -16.72
N ARG A 38 0.53 0.87 -18.03
CA ARG A 38 0.69 -0.13 -19.10
C ARG A 38 2.07 -0.77 -19.08
N VAL A 39 3.13 0.01 -18.86
CA VAL A 39 4.49 -0.52 -18.75
C VAL A 39 4.66 -1.36 -17.47
N PHE A 40 4.07 -0.94 -16.34
CA PHE A 40 4.09 -1.71 -15.10
C PHE A 40 3.38 -3.06 -15.25
N GLU A 41 2.18 -3.07 -15.86
CA GLU A 41 1.39 -4.29 -16.14
C GLU A 41 2.18 -5.34 -16.94
N LYS A 42 3.13 -4.90 -17.77
CA LYS A 42 3.99 -5.77 -18.58
C LYS A 42 5.33 -6.11 -17.90
N GLY A 43 5.55 -5.68 -16.65
CA GLY A 43 6.82 -5.84 -15.95
C GLY A 43 7.96 -5.05 -16.59
N GLY A 44 7.64 -3.95 -17.27
CA GLY A 44 8.55 -3.19 -18.11
C GLY A 44 9.62 -2.37 -17.35
N PRO A 45 10.49 -1.68 -18.10
CA PRO A 45 11.60 -0.88 -17.55
C PRO A 45 11.12 0.41 -16.88
N ALA A 46 12.03 1.12 -16.22
CA ALA A 46 11.81 2.50 -15.79
C ALA A 46 11.62 3.41 -17.00
N ILE A 47 10.85 4.50 -16.85
CA ILE A 47 10.42 5.35 -17.97
C ILE A 47 10.91 6.77 -17.73
N LEU A 48 11.77 7.30 -18.59
CA LEU A 48 12.14 8.71 -18.61
C LEU A 48 11.28 9.47 -19.63
N PHE A 49 10.52 10.44 -19.17
CA PHE A 49 9.76 11.38 -20.00
C PHE A 49 10.60 12.62 -20.25
N GLU A 50 11.00 12.85 -21.50
CA GLU A 50 11.91 13.95 -21.84
C GLU A 50 11.19 15.24 -22.20
N ASN A 51 9.99 15.14 -22.75
CA ASN A 51 9.19 16.28 -23.20
C ASN A 51 7.78 16.20 -22.58
N ILE A 52 7.56 17.00 -21.54
CA ILE A 52 6.28 17.05 -20.82
C ILE A 52 5.60 18.36 -21.19
N LYS A 53 4.37 18.26 -21.70
CA LYS A 53 3.61 19.42 -22.15
C LYS A 53 3.49 20.48 -21.07
N GLY A 54 3.96 21.68 -21.36
CA GLY A 54 3.90 22.83 -20.45
C GLY A 54 4.89 22.78 -19.27
N CYS A 55 5.86 21.85 -19.25
CA CYS A 55 6.84 21.73 -18.19
C CYS A 55 8.28 21.83 -18.72
N GLU A 56 9.17 22.46 -17.96
CA GLU A 56 10.58 22.66 -18.31
C GLU A 56 11.48 21.51 -17.83
N PHE A 57 10.93 20.60 -17.03
CA PHE A 57 11.66 19.52 -16.39
C PHE A 57 11.31 18.16 -16.98
N GLN A 58 12.24 17.22 -16.84
CA GLN A 58 12.00 15.82 -17.15
C GLN A 58 11.39 15.10 -15.94
N ALA A 59 10.69 14.01 -16.19
CA ALA A 59 10.16 13.16 -15.13
C ALA A 59 10.53 11.71 -15.36
N VAL A 60 10.66 10.93 -14.28
CA VAL A 60 10.89 9.50 -14.36
C VAL A 60 9.85 8.75 -13.54
N SER A 61 9.34 7.64 -14.06
CA SER A 61 8.50 6.74 -13.29
C SER A 61 8.95 5.30 -13.39
N ASN A 62 8.28 4.45 -12.60
CA ASN A 62 8.52 3.01 -12.62
C ASN A 62 9.96 2.64 -12.20
N LEU A 63 10.63 3.48 -11.42
CA LEU A 63 11.99 3.23 -10.92
C LEU A 63 12.06 1.93 -10.11
N PHE A 64 11.06 1.67 -9.29
CA PHE A 64 10.92 0.54 -8.38
C PHE A 64 9.91 -0.52 -8.86
N GLY A 65 9.38 -0.38 -10.07
CA GLY A 65 8.32 -1.26 -10.59
C GLY A 65 8.64 -2.75 -10.75
N THR A 66 9.86 -3.19 -10.46
CA THR A 66 10.15 -4.61 -10.21
C THR A 66 11.08 -4.75 -9.02
N LEU A 67 10.92 -5.84 -8.27
CA LEU A 67 11.81 -6.16 -7.15
C LEU A 67 13.27 -6.32 -7.62
N ASP A 68 13.50 -6.92 -8.78
CA ASP A 68 14.85 -7.09 -9.34
C ASP A 68 15.50 -5.75 -9.69
N ARG A 69 14.75 -4.82 -10.28
CA ARG A 69 15.25 -3.45 -10.53
C ARG A 69 15.53 -2.71 -9.22
N SER A 70 14.68 -2.86 -8.22
CA SER A 70 14.92 -2.29 -6.89
C SER A 70 16.20 -2.86 -6.24
N LYS A 71 16.40 -4.19 -6.31
CA LYS A 71 17.64 -4.85 -5.87
C LYS A 71 18.86 -4.37 -6.68
N PHE A 72 18.71 -4.15 -7.98
CA PHE A 72 19.75 -3.58 -8.84
C PHE A 72 20.11 -2.16 -8.39
N ILE A 73 19.13 -1.28 -8.16
CA ILE A 73 19.36 0.09 -7.66
C ILE A 73 20.17 0.04 -6.36
N PHE A 74 19.84 -0.86 -5.44
CA PHE A 74 20.52 -0.96 -4.14
C PHE A 74 21.66 -1.97 -4.07
N ARG A 75 22.12 -2.56 -5.19
CA ARG A 75 23.05 -3.71 -5.24
C ARG A 75 24.34 -3.59 -4.42
N ASN A 76 24.79 -2.37 -4.13
CA ASN A 76 26.03 -2.10 -3.39
C ASN A 76 25.86 -2.00 -1.86
N SER A 77 24.62 -1.75 -1.41
CA SER A 77 24.27 -1.50 0.00
C SER A 77 23.25 -2.51 0.54
N PHE A 78 22.45 -3.12 -0.33
CA PHE A 78 21.33 -4.01 0.02
C PHE A 78 21.70 -5.08 1.06
N SER A 79 22.71 -5.90 0.76
CA SER A 79 23.17 -6.97 1.66
C SER A 79 23.71 -6.48 2.99
N LYS A 80 24.37 -5.30 2.99
CA LYS A 80 24.93 -4.70 4.21
C LYS A 80 23.84 -4.10 5.09
N VAL A 81 22.85 -3.45 4.49
CA VAL A 81 21.70 -2.88 5.21
C VAL A 81 20.88 -4.01 5.83
N LYS A 82 20.62 -5.09 5.09
CA LYS A 82 19.96 -6.29 5.63
C LYS A 82 20.70 -6.84 6.86
N GLN A 83 22.02 -7.01 6.77
CA GLN A 83 22.84 -7.42 7.91
C GLN A 83 22.78 -6.44 9.09
N LEU A 84 22.75 -5.13 8.85
CA LEU A 84 22.61 -4.13 9.92
C LEU A 84 21.27 -4.25 10.65
N ILE A 85 20.18 -4.47 9.91
CA ILE A 85 18.85 -4.65 10.49
C ILE A 85 18.81 -5.94 11.32
N GLU A 86 19.32 -7.05 10.77
CA GLU A 86 19.41 -8.34 11.46
C GLU A 86 20.21 -8.24 12.77
N LEU A 87 21.33 -7.50 12.78
CA LEU A 87 22.14 -7.28 13.99
C LEU A 87 21.47 -6.39 15.02
N LYS A 88 20.65 -5.42 14.60
CA LYS A 88 19.89 -4.58 15.52
C LYS A 88 18.80 -5.39 16.21
N ASN A 89 18.15 -6.30 15.48
CA ASN A 89 17.09 -7.17 16.01
C ASN A 89 17.66 -8.26 16.92
N ASP A 90 18.84 -8.82 16.61
CA ASP A 90 19.53 -9.82 17.43
C ASP A 90 21.00 -9.43 17.67
N PRO A 91 21.27 -8.65 18.74
CA PRO A 91 22.63 -8.21 19.09
C PRO A 91 23.59 -9.37 19.41
N VAL A 92 23.08 -10.57 19.74
CA VAL A 92 23.90 -11.75 20.07
C VAL A 92 24.60 -12.28 18.81
N LYS A 93 24.03 -12.08 17.62
CA LYS A 93 24.70 -12.40 16.33
C LYS A 93 25.94 -11.54 16.08
N ALA A 94 26.02 -10.32 16.65
CA ALA A 94 27.16 -9.42 16.48
C ALA A 94 28.46 -10.00 17.07
N ILE A 95 28.34 -10.84 18.12
CA ILE A 95 29.46 -11.44 18.85
C ILE A 95 30.10 -12.59 18.06
N LYS A 96 29.33 -13.27 17.18
CA LYS A 96 29.77 -14.48 16.47
C LYS A 96 30.59 -14.22 15.19
N SER A 97 30.75 -12.98 14.72
CA SER A 97 31.45 -12.70 13.44
C SER A 97 32.15 -11.32 13.39
N PRO A 98 33.20 -11.08 14.20
CA PRO A 98 33.84 -9.77 14.34
C PRO A 98 34.47 -9.21 13.04
N TYR A 99 35.01 -10.05 12.15
CA TYR A 99 35.62 -9.59 10.89
C TYR A 99 34.61 -9.06 9.86
N LYS A 100 33.35 -9.54 9.89
CA LYS A 100 32.27 -9.00 9.04
C LYS A 100 31.83 -7.59 9.49
N ASN A 101 32.18 -7.19 10.72
CA ASN A 101 31.71 -5.93 11.33
C ASN A 101 32.52 -4.69 10.91
N PHE A 102 33.72 -4.84 10.34
CA PHE A 102 34.52 -3.67 9.92
C PHE A 102 33.86 -2.88 8.78
N SER A 103 33.36 -3.59 7.74
CA SER A 103 32.60 -2.96 6.66
C SER A 103 31.27 -2.36 7.13
N LEU A 104 30.71 -2.86 8.24
CA LEU A 104 29.52 -2.33 8.87
C LEU A 104 29.82 -1.04 9.65
N GLY A 105 30.98 -0.95 10.31
CA GLY A 105 31.43 0.29 10.97
C GLY A 105 31.61 1.46 10.00
N LEU A 106 32.17 1.19 8.81
CA LEU A 106 32.26 2.19 7.72
C LEU A 106 30.88 2.61 7.21
N LEU A 107 29.93 1.69 7.15
CA LEU A 107 28.55 1.99 6.75
C LEU A 107 27.83 2.82 7.82
N ALA A 108 28.03 2.51 9.10
CA ALA A 108 27.50 3.28 10.23
C ALA A 108 28.05 4.72 10.28
N LEU A 109 29.32 4.93 9.90
CA LEU A 109 29.84 6.30 9.75
C LEU A 109 29.20 7.05 8.57
N LYS A 110 28.80 6.34 7.52
CA LYS A 110 28.13 6.90 6.34
C LYS A 110 26.62 7.03 6.50
N SER A 111 26.02 6.40 7.50
CA SER A 111 24.59 6.52 7.77
C SER A 111 24.26 7.87 8.40
N LEU A 112 25.12 8.39 9.28
CA LEU A 112 24.88 9.67 9.96
C LEU A 112 24.70 10.86 8.98
N PRO A 113 23.67 11.70 9.18
CA PRO A 113 23.44 12.86 8.33
C PRO A 113 24.57 13.88 8.45
N LYS A 114 24.83 14.62 7.36
CA LYS A 114 25.90 15.63 7.29
C LYS A 114 25.35 16.99 6.89
N LYS A 115 25.48 17.97 7.78
CA LYS A 115 25.22 19.37 7.45
C LYS A 115 26.26 19.87 6.45
N VAL A 116 25.81 20.58 5.42
CA VAL A 116 26.65 21.26 4.43
C VAL A 116 26.17 22.71 4.25
N THR A 117 27.02 23.56 3.70
CA THR A 117 26.72 24.99 3.46
C THR A 117 26.26 25.28 2.04
N THR A 118 26.57 24.40 1.09
CA THR A 118 26.19 24.49 -0.31
C THR A 118 25.87 23.10 -0.87
N GLY A 119 25.14 23.05 -1.98
CA GLY A 119 24.78 21.81 -2.66
C GLY A 119 24.03 22.07 -3.97
N PRO A 120 23.89 21.03 -4.82
CA PRO A 120 23.18 21.12 -6.11
C PRO A 120 21.79 21.74 -6.03
N ILE A 121 21.07 21.52 -4.92
CA ILE A 121 19.69 22.04 -4.75
C ILE A 121 19.59 23.56 -4.78
N LEU A 122 20.67 24.30 -4.48
CA LEU A 122 20.67 25.76 -4.46
C LEU A 122 20.96 26.38 -5.84
N TYR A 123 20.78 25.62 -6.93
CA TYR A 123 21.08 26.11 -8.27
C TYR A 123 20.13 27.23 -8.72
N SER A 124 18.82 27.02 -8.58
CA SER A 124 17.82 28.05 -8.90
C SER A 124 16.49 27.82 -8.16
N GLU A 125 15.58 28.78 -8.29
CA GLU A 125 14.22 28.75 -7.74
C GLU A 125 13.21 28.77 -8.90
N THR A 126 12.07 28.11 -8.73
CA THR A 126 10.96 28.04 -9.70
C THR A 126 9.61 28.18 -8.96
N THR A 127 8.51 27.91 -9.65
CA THR A 127 7.14 27.97 -9.11
C THR A 127 6.40 26.64 -9.34
N ILE A 128 5.32 26.41 -8.60
CA ILE A 128 4.57 25.14 -8.63
C ILE A 128 4.00 24.86 -10.03
N ASP A 129 3.51 25.89 -10.71
CA ASP A 129 2.96 25.79 -12.07
C ASP A 129 3.97 25.42 -13.15
N LYS A 130 5.27 25.42 -12.82
CA LYS A 130 6.37 25.00 -13.72
C LYS A 130 6.82 23.56 -13.49
N LEU A 131 6.38 22.93 -12.41
CA LEU A 131 6.69 21.54 -12.09
C LEU A 131 5.86 20.58 -12.98
N PRO A 132 6.23 19.29 -13.06
CA PRO A 132 5.38 18.29 -13.71
C PRO A 132 4.06 18.11 -12.93
N LEU A 133 3.01 18.80 -13.37
CA LEU A 133 1.67 18.75 -12.78
C LEU A 133 0.92 17.46 -13.19
N ILE A 134 1.41 16.33 -12.69
CA ILE A 134 0.91 14.99 -13.05
C ILE A 134 -0.44 14.73 -12.35
N LYS A 135 -1.49 14.57 -13.16
CA LYS A 135 -2.82 14.13 -12.73
C LYS A 135 -3.00 12.67 -13.13
N CYS A 136 -3.18 11.79 -12.15
CA CYS A 136 -3.11 10.34 -12.35
C CYS A 136 -4.42 9.76 -12.88
N TRP A 137 -5.55 10.22 -12.31
CA TRP A 137 -6.88 9.71 -12.62
C TRP A 137 -7.85 10.84 -12.98
N GLU A 138 -8.87 10.51 -13.78
CA GLU A 138 -9.81 11.48 -14.37
C GLU A 138 -10.41 12.45 -13.33
N ASN A 139 -10.84 11.90 -12.19
CA ASN A 139 -11.54 12.65 -11.15
C ASN A 139 -10.62 13.10 -10.01
N ASP A 140 -9.29 12.98 -10.16
CA ASP A 140 -8.36 13.55 -9.18
C ASP A 140 -8.61 15.07 -9.06
N GLY A 141 -8.58 15.58 -7.82
CA GLY A 141 -8.83 17.00 -7.50
C GLY A 141 -7.79 17.96 -8.08
N GLY A 142 -6.64 17.44 -8.52
CA GLY A 142 -5.55 18.19 -9.13
C GLY A 142 -4.35 17.30 -9.45
N ALA A 143 -3.20 17.92 -9.60
CA ALA A 143 -1.92 17.24 -9.74
C ALA A 143 -1.34 16.86 -8.38
N PHE A 144 -0.68 15.70 -8.30
CA PHE A 144 -0.15 15.17 -7.04
C PHE A 144 1.33 14.84 -7.10
N VAL A 145 2.03 15.10 -6.00
CA VAL A 145 3.34 14.50 -5.73
C VAL A 145 3.11 13.13 -5.09
N THR A 146 3.49 12.07 -5.80
CA THR A 146 3.25 10.68 -5.36
C THR A 146 4.46 10.02 -4.68
N LEU A 147 5.68 10.53 -4.88
CA LEU A 147 6.89 10.11 -4.16
C LEU A 147 7.52 11.24 -3.30
N PRO A 148 6.75 12.01 -2.51
CA PRO A 148 7.28 13.08 -1.69
C PRO A 148 8.04 12.54 -0.48
N GLN A 149 9.09 13.25 -0.08
CA GLN A 149 9.78 13.03 1.18
C GLN A 149 9.51 14.26 2.06
N VAL A 150 8.44 14.21 2.84
CA VAL A 150 7.95 15.34 3.65
C VAL A 150 8.71 15.38 4.97
N PHE A 151 9.50 16.43 5.11
CA PHE A 151 10.40 16.65 6.23
C PHE A 151 9.86 17.70 7.20
N SER A 152 9.90 17.39 8.49
CA SER A 152 9.66 18.37 9.57
C SER A 152 10.59 18.13 10.75
N LEU A 153 10.95 19.20 11.45
CA LEU A 153 11.71 19.15 12.70
C LEU A 153 10.76 19.29 13.89
N ASP A 154 11.09 18.58 14.97
CA ASP A 154 10.43 18.81 16.25
C ASP A 154 10.70 20.26 16.70
N PRO A 155 9.66 21.08 16.90
CA PRO A 155 9.82 22.49 17.31
C PRO A 155 10.43 22.64 18.71
N GLU A 156 10.35 21.62 19.57
CA GLU A 156 10.97 21.57 20.90
C GLU A 156 12.39 20.97 20.88
N ASN A 157 12.69 20.11 19.90
CA ASN A 157 13.98 19.46 19.75
C ASN A 157 14.46 19.46 18.29
N LYS A 158 15.16 20.52 17.89
CA LYS A 158 15.64 20.73 16.52
C LYS A 158 16.82 19.82 16.11
N SER A 159 17.03 18.70 16.79
CA SER A 159 18.02 17.70 16.39
C SER A 159 17.60 17.05 15.07
N ILE A 160 18.51 17.02 14.09
CA ILE A 160 18.28 16.39 12.80
C ILE A 160 18.02 14.88 12.92
N LEU A 161 18.51 14.24 13.98
CA LEU A 161 18.27 12.81 14.23
C LEU A 161 16.88 12.52 14.80
N LYS A 162 16.13 13.57 15.20
CA LYS A 162 14.74 13.48 15.66
C LYS A 162 13.76 14.10 14.66
N SER A 163 14.21 14.37 13.44
CA SER A 163 13.32 14.82 12.37
C SER A 163 12.35 13.71 11.98
N ASN A 164 11.20 14.09 11.45
CA ASN A 164 10.32 13.19 10.71
C ASN A 164 10.64 13.32 9.21
N LEU A 165 10.79 12.20 8.51
CA LEU A 165 10.74 12.14 7.04
C LEU A 165 9.70 11.12 6.64
N GLY A 166 8.55 11.56 6.12
CA GLY A 166 7.46 10.66 5.75
C GLY A 166 7.00 10.85 4.31
N MET A 167 6.44 9.80 3.72
CA MET A 167 5.78 9.87 2.42
C MET A 167 4.29 10.17 2.61
N TYR A 168 3.90 11.42 2.35
CA TYR A 168 2.52 11.90 2.44
C TYR A 168 2.17 12.58 1.13
N ARG A 169 1.10 12.15 0.45
CA ARG A 169 0.74 12.74 -0.85
C ARG A 169 0.50 14.24 -0.73
N VAL A 170 0.90 14.97 -1.76
CA VAL A 170 0.84 16.44 -1.80
C VAL A 170 0.06 16.87 -3.02
N GLN A 171 -1.05 17.58 -2.83
CA GLN A 171 -1.84 18.15 -3.92
C GLN A 171 -1.26 19.51 -4.31
N LEU A 172 -0.72 19.62 -5.53
CA LEU A 172 -0.02 20.82 -6.00
C LEU A 172 -0.96 21.94 -6.46
N ASN A 173 -2.15 21.60 -6.95
CA ASN A 173 -3.12 22.54 -7.50
C ASN A 173 -4.55 21.98 -7.48
N GLY A 174 -5.48 22.74 -8.06
CA GLY A 174 -6.91 22.40 -8.09
C GLY A 174 -7.62 22.76 -6.78
N ASN A 175 -8.89 22.39 -6.68
CA ASN A 175 -9.78 22.76 -5.57
C ASN A 175 -9.67 24.26 -5.22
N ASP A 176 -9.57 24.58 -3.92
CA ASP A 176 -9.55 25.94 -3.39
C ASP A 176 -8.12 26.46 -3.10
N TYR A 177 -7.09 25.79 -3.60
CA TYR A 177 -5.69 26.18 -3.40
C TYR A 177 -5.32 27.36 -4.30
N GLU A 178 -4.74 28.41 -3.71
CA GLU A 178 -4.15 29.51 -4.47
C GLU A 178 -2.87 29.04 -5.17
N ASN A 179 -2.90 29.01 -6.51
CA ASN A 179 -1.79 28.56 -7.34
C ASN A 179 -0.46 29.26 -6.94
N ASN A 180 0.62 28.49 -6.87
CA ASN A 180 1.96 28.91 -6.44
C ASN A 180 2.11 29.39 -4.98
N LYS A 181 1.02 29.52 -4.22
CA LYS A 181 1.07 29.96 -2.82
C LYS A 181 0.66 28.88 -1.84
N GLU A 182 -0.17 27.94 -2.26
CA GLU A 182 -0.77 26.95 -1.37
C GLU A 182 -0.79 25.58 -2.03
N ILE A 183 -0.51 24.55 -1.23
CA ILE A 183 -0.62 23.15 -1.63
C ILE A 183 -1.26 22.35 -0.50
N GLY A 184 -1.96 21.27 -0.85
CA GLY A 184 -2.56 20.34 0.10
C GLY A 184 -1.55 19.34 0.64
N LEU A 185 -1.56 19.08 1.95
CA LEU A 185 -0.71 18.06 2.56
C LEU A 185 -1.54 17.02 3.31
N HIS A 186 -1.68 15.83 2.73
CA HIS A 186 -2.46 14.75 3.30
C HIS A 186 -1.58 13.84 4.17
N TYR A 187 -1.49 14.12 5.47
CA TYR A 187 -0.90 13.20 6.44
C TYR A 187 -1.97 12.61 7.38
N GLN A 188 -1.90 11.31 7.62
CA GLN A 188 -2.81 10.62 8.54
C GLN A 188 -2.52 10.96 10.01
N ILE A 189 -3.56 10.84 10.85
CA ILE A 189 -3.43 10.86 12.31
C ILE A 189 -2.43 9.77 12.76
N HIS A 190 -1.66 10.04 13.82
CA HIS A 190 -0.59 9.18 14.37
C HIS A 190 0.74 9.13 13.61
N ARG A 191 0.93 9.87 12.51
CA ARG A 191 2.25 10.01 11.86
C ARG A 191 3.12 11.07 12.56
N GLY A 192 4.44 10.95 12.46
CA GLY A 192 5.40 11.78 13.20
C GLY A 192 5.23 13.29 12.97
N ILE A 193 4.82 13.70 11.77
CA ILE A 193 4.51 15.10 11.46
C ILE A 193 3.36 15.66 12.30
N GLY A 194 2.33 14.86 12.61
CA GLY A 194 1.19 15.29 13.43
C GLY A 194 1.60 15.61 14.87
N VAL A 195 2.61 14.88 15.40
CA VAL A 195 3.22 15.18 16.70
C VAL A 195 3.93 16.53 16.65
N HIS A 196 4.70 16.80 15.58
CA HIS A 196 5.38 18.08 15.40
C HIS A 196 4.39 19.25 15.24
N GLN A 197 3.31 19.07 14.48
CA GLN A 197 2.25 20.08 14.34
C GLN A 197 1.60 20.38 15.69
N THR A 198 1.25 19.35 16.47
CA THR A 198 0.65 19.53 17.80
C THR A 198 1.54 20.37 18.71
N LYS A 199 2.84 20.12 18.70
CA LYS A 199 3.82 20.90 19.48
C LYS A 199 3.96 22.33 18.95
N ALA A 200 3.94 22.54 17.63
CA ALA A 200 4.00 23.86 17.01
C ALA A 200 2.77 24.72 17.38
N ASN A 201 1.57 24.13 17.29
CA ASN A 201 0.31 24.75 17.69
C ASN A 201 0.32 25.18 19.16
N ARG A 202 0.80 24.32 20.08
CA ARG A 202 0.96 24.67 21.50
C ARG A 202 1.87 25.87 21.75
N GLN A 203 2.80 26.14 20.84
CA GLN A 203 3.70 27.29 20.91
C GLN A 203 3.14 28.53 20.17
N GLY A 204 1.96 28.43 19.55
CA GLY A 204 1.38 29.49 18.71
C GLY A 204 2.25 29.81 17.49
N LYS A 205 2.96 28.83 16.94
CA LYS A 205 3.87 29.00 15.79
C LYS A 205 3.48 28.07 14.65
N PRO A 206 3.65 28.49 13.39
CA PRO A 206 3.48 27.57 12.28
C PRO A 206 4.55 26.48 12.30
N LEU A 207 4.19 25.31 11.78
CA LEU A 207 5.14 24.23 11.53
C LEU A 207 5.83 24.50 10.19
N LYS A 208 7.15 24.64 10.22
CA LYS A 208 7.98 24.69 9.01
C LYS A 208 8.14 23.30 8.43
N VAL A 209 7.85 23.16 7.15
CA VAL A 209 7.91 21.89 6.41
C VAL A 209 8.75 22.07 5.14
N SER A 210 9.49 21.03 4.79
CA SER A 210 10.23 20.96 3.53
C SER A 210 9.90 19.65 2.83
N ILE A 211 9.43 19.71 1.59
CA ILE A 211 9.06 18.54 0.79
C ILE A 211 10.19 18.30 -0.19
N PHE A 212 10.91 17.20 -0.03
CA PHE A 212 11.97 16.83 -0.98
C PHE A 212 11.42 15.89 -2.05
N ILE A 213 11.82 16.13 -3.30
CA ILE A 213 11.48 15.28 -4.43
C ILE A 213 12.80 14.86 -5.10
N GLY A 214 12.97 13.56 -5.30
CA GLY A 214 14.18 12.98 -5.88
C GLY A 214 15.40 12.96 -4.96
N GLY A 215 16.57 13.11 -5.55
CA GLY A 215 17.87 12.83 -4.96
C GLY A 215 18.28 11.37 -5.09
N SER A 216 18.93 10.81 -4.07
CA SER A 216 19.20 9.38 -4.07
C SER A 216 17.88 8.60 -3.98
N PRO A 217 17.64 7.56 -4.80
CA PRO A 217 16.46 6.69 -4.67
C PRO A 217 16.28 6.11 -3.26
N ALA A 218 17.37 5.98 -2.51
CA ALA A 218 17.36 5.54 -1.12
C ALA A 218 16.60 6.50 -0.18
N HIS A 219 16.52 7.80 -0.51
CA HIS A 219 15.80 8.77 0.31
C HIS A 219 14.28 8.59 0.18
N THR A 220 13.79 8.30 -1.03
CA THR A 220 12.38 7.95 -1.26
C THR A 220 12.00 6.68 -0.52
N VAL A 221 12.84 5.63 -0.60
CA VAL A 221 12.61 4.40 0.18
C VAL A 221 12.64 4.69 1.68
N ALA A 222 13.58 5.50 2.17
CA ALA A 222 13.65 5.83 3.59
C ALA A 222 12.39 6.51 4.13
N ALA A 223 11.69 7.31 3.32
CA ALA A 223 10.47 8.00 3.71
C ALA A 223 9.23 7.08 3.88
N VAL A 224 9.27 5.85 3.36
CA VAL A 224 8.19 4.85 3.50
C VAL A 224 8.53 3.72 4.48
N MET A 225 9.79 3.61 4.91
CA MET A 225 10.24 2.52 5.78
C MET A 225 9.59 2.58 7.18
N PRO A 226 9.00 1.47 7.66
CA PRO A 226 8.57 1.36 9.06
C PRO A 226 9.78 1.11 9.96
N LEU A 227 10.48 2.18 10.35
CA LEU A 227 11.70 2.06 11.17
C LEU A 227 11.35 1.94 12.67
N PRO A 228 12.13 1.16 13.45
CA PRO A 228 11.97 1.13 14.91
C PRO A 228 12.30 2.49 15.53
N GLU A 229 11.69 2.76 16.69
CA GLU A 229 11.90 4.01 17.43
C GLU A 229 13.40 4.28 17.67
N GLY A 230 13.81 5.55 17.54
CA GLY A 230 15.19 6.00 17.69
C GLY A 230 16.09 5.81 16.46
N LEU A 231 15.64 5.12 15.39
CA LEU A 231 16.36 5.09 14.11
C LEU A 231 15.75 6.09 13.13
N SER A 232 16.47 7.19 12.90
CA SER A 232 16.05 8.21 11.93
C SER A 232 16.07 7.69 10.49
N GLU A 233 15.06 8.05 9.72
CA GLU A 233 14.94 7.82 8.28
C GLU A 233 16.13 8.39 7.52
N LEU A 234 16.71 9.51 7.97
CA LEU A 234 17.92 10.07 7.36
C LEU A 234 19.13 9.15 7.53
N THR A 235 19.22 8.49 8.70
CA THR A 235 20.28 7.53 8.98
C THR A 235 20.12 6.30 8.11
N PHE A 236 18.90 5.78 8.01
CA PHE A 236 18.59 4.66 7.13
C PHE A 236 18.84 5.00 5.66
N GLY A 237 18.35 6.14 5.18
CA GLY A 237 18.57 6.63 3.82
C GLY A 237 20.05 6.80 3.49
N GLY A 238 20.87 7.26 4.45
CA GLY A 238 22.31 7.34 4.27
C GLY A 238 23.00 5.98 4.17
N ALA A 239 22.55 5.00 4.97
CA ALA A 239 23.04 3.62 4.91
C ALA A 239 22.67 2.96 3.58
N LEU A 240 21.40 3.05 3.17
CA LEU A 240 20.90 2.48 1.92
C LEU A 240 21.50 3.18 0.69
N ALA A 241 21.74 4.49 0.74
CA ALA A 241 22.48 5.19 -0.31
C ALA A 241 23.97 4.80 -0.35
N GLY A 242 24.53 4.28 0.75
CA GLY A 242 25.98 4.10 0.90
C GLY A 242 26.76 5.43 0.98
N LYS A 243 26.07 6.53 1.32
CA LYS A 243 26.58 7.91 1.44
C LYS A 243 25.70 8.69 2.42
N ARG A 244 26.31 9.57 3.22
CA ARG A 244 25.60 10.43 4.18
C ARG A 244 24.50 11.26 3.52
N PHE A 245 23.33 11.28 4.13
CA PHE A 245 22.27 12.23 3.81
C PHE A 245 22.77 13.65 4.07
N ARG A 246 22.88 14.47 3.02
CA ARG A 246 23.39 15.84 3.13
C ARG A 246 22.24 16.83 3.24
N TYR A 247 22.34 17.76 4.19
CA TYR A 247 21.29 18.77 4.38
C TYR A 247 21.86 20.18 4.57
N ILE A 248 21.07 21.19 4.22
CA ILE A 248 21.38 22.62 4.33
C ILE A 248 20.28 23.28 5.15
N ASN A 249 20.65 24.20 6.05
CA ASN A 249 19.67 25.07 6.69
C ASN A 249 19.66 26.42 5.98
N LYS A 250 18.51 26.86 5.48
CA LYS A 250 18.34 28.14 4.77
C LYS A 250 16.95 28.68 5.05
N ASP A 251 16.85 29.98 5.34
CA ASP A 251 15.57 30.68 5.58
C ASP A 251 14.67 30.02 6.65
N GLY A 252 15.29 29.38 7.65
CA GLY A 252 14.59 28.65 8.72
C GLY A 252 14.15 27.24 8.34
N HIS A 253 14.31 26.82 7.08
CA HIS A 253 14.00 25.50 6.56
C HIS A 253 15.23 24.60 6.49
N THR A 254 14.99 23.28 6.40
CA THR A 254 16.03 22.27 6.18
C THR A 254 15.83 21.66 4.82
N LEU A 255 16.80 21.81 3.93
CA LEU A 255 16.77 21.30 2.56
C LEU A 255 17.65 20.06 2.44
N SER A 256 17.17 19.04 1.72
CA SER A 256 18.03 17.98 1.22
C SER A 256 18.96 18.55 0.16
N ALA A 257 20.27 18.50 0.43
CA ALA A 257 21.27 19.09 -0.47
C ALA A 257 21.40 18.34 -1.80
N ASP A 258 20.98 17.07 -1.82
CA ASP A 258 21.10 16.15 -2.95
C ASP A 258 19.77 15.97 -3.72
N ALA A 259 18.65 16.52 -3.24
CA ALA A 259 17.33 16.41 -3.89
C ALA A 259 17.31 17.06 -5.29
N ASP A 260 16.35 16.64 -6.11
CA ASP A 260 16.08 17.25 -7.40
C ASP A 260 15.27 18.55 -7.22
N PHE A 261 14.26 18.50 -6.34
CA PHE A 261 13.44 19.65 -5.95
C PHE A 261 13.22 19.70 -4.44
N VAL A 262 13.05 20.90 -3.90
CA VAL A 262 12.60 21.13 -2.52
C VAL A 262 11.55 22.23 -2.49
N ILE A 263 10.35 21.90 -2.04
CA ILE A 263 9.29 22.89 -1.76
C ILE A 263 9.33 23.20 -0.27
N THR A 264 9.50 24.46 0.11
CA THR A 264 9.47 24.90 1.52
C THR A 264 8.22 25.69 1.82
N GLY A 265 7.68 25.57 3.03
CA GLY A 265 6.54 26.36 3.46
C GLY A 265 6.12 26.11 4.90
N GLU A 266 5.01 26.71 5.27
CA GLU A 266 4.52 26.76 6.64
C GLU A 266 3.07 26.28 6.76
N ILE A 267 2.80 25.48 7.79
CA ILE A 267 1.45 25.00 8.13
C ILE A 267 0.99 25.69 9.41
N PHE A 268 -0.15 26.37 9.32
CA PHE A 268 -0.73 27.12 10.43
C PHE A 268 -1.78 26.28 11.16
N GLU A 269 -1.97 26.59 12.44
CA GLU A 269 -2.99 25.94 13.26
C GLU A 269 -4.39 26.21 12.70
N ASN A 270 -5.20 25.15 12.58
CA ASN A 270 -6.59 25.20 12.10
C ASN A 270 -6.79 25.72 10.66
N GLU A 271 -5.72 25.85 9.87
CA GLU A 271 -5.85 26.17 8.45
C GLU A 271 -5.87 24.89 7.61
N THR A 272 -7.03 24.59 7.07
CA THR A 272 -7.30 23.41 6.26
C THR A 272 -8.10 23.77 5.01
N LYS A 273 -7.93 23.01 3.93
CA LYS A 273 -8.67 23.17 2.67
C LYS A 273 -9.02 21.80 2.07
N PRO A 274 -10.01 21.73 1.16
CA PRO A 274 -10.39 20.48 0.50
C PRO A 274 -9.24 19.86 -0.32
N GLU A 275 -8.80 18.67 0.09
CA GLU A 275 -7.85 17.82 -0.65
C GLU A 275 -8.59 16.65 -1.30
N GLY A 276 -8.12 16.21 -2.46
CA GLY A 276 -8.75 15.15 -3.23
C GLY A 276 -9.96 15.62 -4.07
N PRO A 277 -10.70 14.71 -4.72
CA PRO A 277 -10.55 13.26 -4.65
C PRO A 277 -9.19 12.79 -5.17
N PHE A 278 -8.77 11.60 -4.78
CA PHE A 278 -7.50 11.03 -5.21
C PHE A 278 -7.64 9.53 -5.44
N GLY A 279 -7.21 9.02 -6.58
CA GLY A 279 -7.20 7.58 -6.81
C GLY A 279 -6.21 6.87 -5.91
N ASP A 280 -6.69 5.99 -5.03
CA ASP A 280 -5.92 5.39 -3.95
C ASP A 280 -5.52 3.93 -4.24
N HIS A 281 -4.60 3.39 -3.43
CA HIS A 281 -4.04 2.04 -3.54
C HIS A 281 -5.06 0.90 -3.35
N LEU A 282 -6.28 1.22 -2.91
CA LEU A 282 -7.38 0.26 -2.89
C LEU A 282 -8.04 0.08 -4.27
N GLY A 283 -7.69 0.89 -5.27
CA GLY A 283 -8.36 0.89 -6.58
C GLY A 283 -9.68 1.67 -6.62
N TYR A 284 -9.91 2.54 -5.63
CA TYR A 284 -11.05 3.44 -5.54
C TYR A 284 -10.58 4.88 -5.25
N TYR A 285 -11.43 5.86 -5.49
CA TYR A 285 -11.15 7.24 -5.11
C TYR A 285 -11.29 7.46 -3.61
N SER A 286 -10.24 7.95 -2.97
CA SER A 286 -10.38 8.65 -1.69
C SER A 286 -11.19 9.91 -1.90
N LEU A 287 -12.24 10.09 -1.10
CA LEU A 287 -13.15 11.23 -1.22
C LEU A 287 -12.47 12.53 -0.76
N THR A 288 -13.10 13.66 -1.12
CA THR A 288 -12.63 14.97 -0.71
C THR A 288 -12.84 15.19 0.79
N HIS A 289 -11.78 15.61 1.48
CA HIS A 289 -11.82 15.97 2.89
C HIS A 289 -10.92 17.17 3.18
N ASP A 290 -11.15 17.85 4.31
CA ASP A 290 -10.30 18.96 4.73
C ASP A 290 -8.97 18.44 5.29
N PHE A 291 -7.87 18.88 4.68
CA PHE A 291 -6.52 18.60 5.12
C PHE A 291 -5.71 19.88 5.31
N PRO A 292 -4.61 19.85 6.09
CA PRO A 292 -3.73 20.98 6.29
C PRO A 292 -3.24 21.59 4.97
N VAL A 293 -3.27 22.92 4.90
CA VAL A 293 -2.70 23.68 3.79
C VAL A 293 -1.28 24.10 4.13
N LEU A 294 -0.35 23.87 3.20
CA LEU A 294 1.01 24.41 3.29
C LEU A 294 1.09 25.70 2.47
N LYS A 295 1.38 26.81 3.15
CA LYS A 295 1.70 28.07 2.49
C LYS A 295 3.13 28.01 1.97
N VAL A 296 3.27 27.99 0.66
CA VAL A 296 4.54 27.84 -0.06
C VAL A 296 5.36 29.12 0.09
N ASP A 297 6.60 28.96 0.58
CA ASP A 297 7.60 30.01 0.60
C ASP A 297 8.39 30.04 -0.71
N LYS A 298 8.98 28.90 -1.09
CA LYS A 298 9.92 28.77 -2.22
C LYS A 298 9.94 27.36 -2.78
N VAL A 299 10.27 27.24 -4.07
CA VAL A 299 10.55 25.97 -4.75
C VAL A 299 11.96 26.02 -5.30
N TYR A 300 12.86 25.21 -4.72
CA TYR A 300 14.25 25.08 -5.14
C TYR A 300 14.40 23.91 -6.10
N HIS A 301 15.31 24.03 -7.07
CA HIS A 301 15.69 22.90 -7.90
C HIS A 301 17.18 22.92 -8.25
N ARG A 302 17.70 21.73 -8.54
CA ARG A 302 19.05 21.57 -9.11
C ARG A 302 19.06 21.81 -10.62
N LYS A 303 20.25 21.97 -11.21
CA LYS A 303 20.43 22.24 -12.65
C LYS A 303 19.86 21.15 -13.57
N ASP A 304 20.03 19.91 -13.16
CA ASP A 304 19.73 18.70 -13.93
C ASP A 304 18.63 17.87 -13.25
N ALA A 305 17.62 18.56 -12.73
CA ALA A 305 16.55 17.98 -11.93
C ALA A 305 15.66 17.06 -12.77
N ILE A 306 15.39 15.88 -12.24
CA ILE A 306 14.40 14.94 -12.78
C ILE A 306 13.35 14.69 -11.70
N TRP A 307 12.08 14.75 -12.08
CA TRP A 307 10.94 14.55 -11.18
C TRP A 307 10.54 13.07 -11.11
N PRO A 308 10.91 12.32 -10.05
CA PRO A 308 10.40 10.97 -9.87
C PRO A 308 8.93 10.99 -9.46
N PHE A 309 8.13 10.13 -10.09
CA PHE A 309 6.75 9.88 -9.71
C PHE A 309 6.40 8.39 -9.85
N THR A 310 5.30 8.02 -9.20
CA THR A 310 4.65 6.71 -9.31
C THR A 310 3.15 6.91 -9.50
N ILE A 311 2.44 5.85 -9.89
CA ILE A 311 0.97 5.82 -9.94
C ILE A 311 0.48 4.78 -8.94
N VAL A 312 -0.47 5.19 -8.11
CA VAL A 312 -1.19 4.28 -7.21
C VAL A 312 -2.58 4.04 -7.77
N GLY A 313 -3.14 2.88 -7.46
CA GLY A 313 -4.43 2.47 -7.95
C GLY A 313 -4.74 1.03 -7.57
N ARG A 314 -5.53 0.34 -8.39
CA ARG A 314 -5.89 -1.05 -8.11
C ARG A 314 -4.62 -1.92 -8.06
N PRO A 315 -4.36 -2.64 -6.95
CA PRO A 315 -3.13 -3.40 -6.78
C PRO A 315 -3.10 -4.63 -7.71
N PRO A 316 -1.91 -5.09 -8.12
CA PRO A 316 -0.59 -4.55 -7.75
C PRO A 316 -0.22 -3.28 -8.52
N GLN A 317 0.51 -2.37 -7.87
CA GLN A 317 1.17 -1.20 -8.50
C GLN A 317 2.61 -1.09 -7.97
N GLU A 318 3.35 -0.04 -8.37
CA GLU A 318 4.74 0.15 -7.94
C GLU A 318 4.85 0.31 -6.40
N ASP A 319 3.83 0.85 -5.73
CA ASP A 319 3.72 0.87 -4.26
C ASP A 319 3.79 -0.53 -3.62
N THR A 320 3.22 -1.54 -4.27
CA THR A 320 3.29 -2.96 -3.87
C THR A 320 4.74 -3.46 -3.87
N GLN A 321 5.57 -2.97 -4.80
CA GLN A 321 6.99 -3.32 -4.87
C GLN A 321 7.79 -2.71 -3.71
N PHE A 322 7.38 -1.57 -3.16
CA PHE A 322 7.99 -1.06 -1.91
C PHE A 322 7.73 -2.02 -0.76
N GLY A 323 6.51 -2.55 -0.61
CA GLY A 323 6.19 -3.57 0.39
C GLY A 323 7.08 -4.81 0.28
N ALA A 324 7.23 -5.34 -0.94
CA ALA A 324 8.12 -6.47 -1.22
C ALA A 324 9.60 -6.15 -0.91
N LEU A 325 10.07 -4.94 -1.24
CA LEU A 325 11.43 -4.50 -0.95
C LEU A 325 11.69 -4.37 0.56
N ILE A 326 10.74 -3.79 1.30
CA ILE A 326 10.80 -3.66 2.76
C ILE A 326 10.91 -5.05 3.37
N HIS A 327 10.03 -5.98 2.98
CA HIS A 327 10.03 -7.36 3.45
C HIS A 327 11.39 -8.05 3.21
N GLU A 328 11.98 -7.90 2.03
CA GLU A 328 13.30 -8.47 1.72
C GLU A 328 14.45 -7.88 2.57
N LEU A 329 14.35 -6.60 2.93
CA LEU A 329 15.34 -5.88 3.75
C LEU A 329 15.24 -6.19 5.24
N THR A 330 14.02 -6.25 5.78
CA THR A 330 13.79 -6.39 7.23
C THR A 330 13.59 -7.84 7.66
N GLY A 331 13.23 -8.73 6.74
CA GLY A 331 12.66 -10.04 7.08
C GLY A 331 11.29 -9.91 7.73
N SER A 332 10.70 -11.05 8.13
CA SER A 332 9.43 -11.09 8.86
C SER A 332 9.68 -10.88 10.36
N ALA A 333 9.64 -9.62 10.84
CA ALA A 333 9.72 -9.34 12.28
C ALA A 333 8.46 -9.80 13.04
N ILE A 334 7.30 -9.79 12.37
CA ILE A 334 6.00 -10.04 13.02
C ILE A 334 5.87 -11.44 13.65
N PRO A 335 6.24 -12.56 12.97
CA PRO A 335 6.17 -13.88 13.59
C PRO A 335 7.09 -14.04 14.82
N GLU A 336 8.14 -13.22 14.94
CA GLU A 336 9.03 -13.24 16.11
C GLU A 336 8.38 -12.58 17.34
N GLU A 337 7.45 -11.65 17.14
CA GLU A 337 6.77 -10.93 18.22
C GLU A 337 5.51 -11.64 18.73
N ILE A 338 4.82 -12.40 17.88
CA ILE A 338 3.58 -13.12 18.24
C ILE A 338 3.87 -14.60 18.43
N ALA A 339 3.94 -15.03 19.70
CA ALA A 339 4.23 -16.43 20.04
C ALA A 339 3.24 -17.42 19.39
N GLY A 340 3.75 -18.33 18.57
CA GLY A 340 2.95 -19.36 17.87
C GLY A 340 2.48 -18.96 16.48
N LEU A 341 2.72 -17.72 16.06
CA LEU A 341 2.57 -17.30 14.67
C LEU A 341 3.80 -17.73 13.86
N TYR A 342 3.60 -18.45 12.76
CA TYR A 342 4.67 -18.84 11.84
C TYR A 342 4.75 -17.93 10.62
N GLU A 343 3.60 -17.53 10.09
CA GLU A 343 3.52 -16.76 8.86
C GLU A 343 2.27 -15.89 8.87
N VAL A 344 2.38 -14.67 8.32
CA VAL A 344 1.24 -13.78 8.06
C VAL A 344 1.47 -13.10 6.72
N ASN A 345 0.41 -12.99 5.93
CA ASN A 345 0.39 -12.27 4.65
C ASN A 345 -0.75 -11.25 4.67
N ALA A 346 -0.40 -9.98 4.48
CA ALA A 346 -1.35 -8.92 4.16
C ALA A 346 -1.55 -8.90 2.65
N VAL A 347 -2.73 -9.33 2.19
CA VAL A 347 -2.91 -9.69 0.78
C VAL A 347 -3.02 -8.43 -0.09
N ASP A 348 -1.96 -8.15 -0.84
CA ASP A 348 -1.84 -6.95 -1.69
C ASP A 348 -3.05 -6.77 -2.63
N ALA A 349 -3.47 -7.83 -3.33
CA ALA A 349 -4.60 -7.78 -4.26
C ALA A 349 -5.94 -7.42 -3.60
N ALA A 350 -6.06 -7.57 -2.27
CA ALA A 350 -7.21 -7.17 -1.48
C ALA A 350 -7.08 -5.75 -0.90
N GLY A 351 -6.05 -4.99 -1.28
CA GLY A 351 -5.75 -3.67 -0.72
C GLY A 351 -4.82 -3.72 0.50
N VAL A 352 -3.95 -4.73 0.59
CA VAL A 352 -3.02 -4.99 1.70
C VAL A 352 -3.73 -5.35 3.01
N HIS A 353 -4.36 -4.37 3.67
CA HIS A 353 -4.93 -4.52 5.00
C HIS A 353 -6.28 -5.25 5.06
N PRO A 354 -7.23 -5.10 4.11
CA PRO A 354 -8.57 -5.69 4.26
C PRO A 354 -8.60 -7.21 4.49
N LEU A 355 -7.61 -7.94 3.98
CA LEU A 355 -7.47 -9.40 4.14
C LEU A 355 -6.09 -9.79 4.67
N LEU A 356 -6.08 -10.51 5.79
CA LEU A 356 -4.92 -11.21 6.32
C LEU A 356 -5.10 -12.73 6.20
N LEU A 357 -4.02 -13.41 5.81
CA LEU A 357 -3.88 -14.86 5.89
C LEU A 357 -2.77 -15.17 6.91
N ALA A 358 -3.00 -16.11 7.82
CA ALA A 358 -2.04 -16.46 8.87
C ALA A 358 -1.90 -17.98 9.06
N VAL A 359 -0.68 -18.42 9.37
CA VAL A 359 -0.40 -19.78 9.83
C VAL A 359 0.09 -19.71 11.26
N GLY A 360 -0.70 -20.27 12.18
CA GLY A 360 -0.38 -20.33 13.61
C GLY A 360 -0.14 -21.77 14.10
N SER A 361 -0.14 -21.92 15.42
CA SER A 361 0.03 -23.19 16.12
C SER A 361 -1.15 -23.52 17.03
N GLU A 362 -1.28 -24.81 17.40
CA GLU A 362 -2.23 -25.31 18.40
C GLU A 362 -1.51 -26.11 19.50
N ARG A 363 -0.75 -25.42 20.35
CA ARG A 363 0.19 -26.02 21.32
C ARG A 363 -0.40 -26.25 22.70
N TYR A 364 -1.53 -25.63 23.03
CA TYR A 364 -2.07 -25.61 24.40
C TYR A 364 -2.50 -27.00 24.91
N THR A 365 -2.86 -27.92 24.01
CA THR A 365 -3.41 -29.23 24.38
C THR A 365 -2.69 -30.39 23.68
N PRO A 366 -1.37 -30.59 23.90
CA PRO A 366 -0.57 -31.56 23.16
C PRO A 366 -0.95 -33.03 23.43
N TYR A 367 -1.79 -33.27 24.45
CA TYR A 367 -2.30 -34.58 24.85
C TYR A 367 -3.70 -34.89 24.28
N GLN A 368 -4.29 -34.00 23.47
CA GLN A 368 -5.59 -34.20 22.84
C GLN A 368 -5.50 -34.06 21.32
N LYS A 369 -6.30 -34.86 20.59
CA LYS A 369 -6.50 -34.63 19.16
C LYS A 369 -7.32 -33.35 18.98
N ILE A 370 -6.72 -32.32 18.41
CA ILE A 370 -7.37 -31.02 18.18
C ILE A 370 -8.47 -31.18 17.13
N LYS A 371 -9.70 -30.79 17.49
CA LYS A 371 -10.89 -30.84 16.61
C LYS A 371 -11.50 -29.46 16.35
N GLN A 372 -11.02 -28.44 17.05
CA GLN A 372 -11.53 -27.08 16.99
C GLN A 372 -10.45 -26.06 17.34
N PRO A 373 -10.53 -24.84 16.79
CA PRO A 373 -9.55 -23.79 17.07
C PRO A 373 -9.55 -23.43 18.56
N GLN A 374 -8.35 -23.28 19.14
CA GLN A 374 -8.13 -22.84 20.52
C GLN A 374 -7.04 -21.77 20.54
N GLU A 375 -5.76 -22.16 20.45
CA GLU A 375 -4.63 -21.21 20.46
C GLU A 375 -4.67 -20.29 19.24
N LEU A 376 -5.13 -20.77 18.08
CA LEU A 376 -5.30 -19.93 16.89
C LEU A 376 -6.18 -18.71 17.15
N LEU A 377 -7.20 -18.82 18.02
CA LEU A 377 -8.05 -17.69 18.37
C LEU A 377 -7.32 -16.68 19.27
N THR A 378 -6.43 -17.13 20.16
CA THR A 378 -5.55 -16.25 20.93
C THR A 378 -4.57 -15.52 20.00
N ILE A 379 -3.94 -16.25 19.08
CA ILE A 379 -3.02 -15.69 18.07
C ILE A 379 -3.77 -14.66 17.20
N ALA A 380 -4.97 -14.98 16.73
CA ALA A 380 -5.77 -14.10 15.89
C ALA A 380 -6.11 -12.76 16.58
N ASN A 381 -6.48 -12.79 17.86
CA ASN A 381 -6.72 -11.56 18.61
C ASN A 381 -5.43 -10.73 18.80
N ASN A 382 -4.28 -11.39 18.95
CA ASN A 382 -2.99 -10.71 19.03
C ASN A 382 -2.64 -10.03 17.69
N ILE A 383 -2.82 -10.73 16.56
CA ILE A 383 -2.66 -10.17 15.21
C ILE A 383 -3.54 -8.93 15.04
N LEU A 384 -4.83 -9.01 15.38
CA LEU A 384 -5.76 -7.89 15.26
C LEU A 384 -5.51 -6.76 16.28
N GLY A 385 -4.64 -6.98 17.28
CA GLY A 385 -4.17 -5.96 18.20
C GLY A 385 -2.80 -5.37 17.83
N PHE A 386 -2.15 -5.85 16.76
CA PHE A 386 -0.74 -5.56 16.48
C PHE A 386 -0.54 -4.56 15.35
N GLY A 387 -0.06 -3.37 15.67
CA GLY A 387 0.39 -2.37 14.68
C GLY A 387 -0.60 -2.14 13.54
N GLN A 388 -0.11 -2.20 12.29
CA GLN A 388 -0.94 -2.02 11.09
C GLN A 388 -1.81 -3.26 10.76
N LEU A 389 -1.53 -4.43 11.32
CA LEU A 389 -2.37 -5.63 11.11
C LEU A 389 -3.75 -5.47 11.77
N SER A 390 -3.84 -4.60 12.78
CA SER A 390 -5.10 -4.23 13.42
C SER A 390 -6.11 -3.61 12.47
N LEU A 391 -5.70 -3.10 11.31
CA LEU A 391 -6.59 -2.50 10.31
C LEU A 391 -7.42 -3.54 9.54
N ALA A 392 -7.05 -4.83 9.60
CA ALA A 392 -7.69 -5.86 8.81
C ALA A 392 -9.16 -6.12 9.16
N LYS A 393 -9.96 -6.43 8.14
CA LYS A 393 -11.37 -6.84 8.29
C LYS A 393 -11.53 -8.34 8.32
N TYR A 394 -10.78 -9.03 7.47
CA TYR A 394 -10.83 -10.48 7.35
C TYR A 394 -9.50 -11.07 7.80
N LEU A 395 -9.53 -11.99 8.75
CA LEU A 395 -8.37 -12.78 9.14
C LEU A 395 -8.69 -14.26 8.99
N PHE A 396 -8.08 -14.91 8.01
CA PHE A 396 -8.11 -16.36 7.88
C PHE A 396 -6.87 -16.93 8.54
N ILE A 397 -7.05 -17.87 9.46
CA ILE A 397 -5.94 -18.49 10.18
C ILE A 397 -6.06 -20.01 10.22
N SER A 398 -4.94 -20.70 10.01
CA SER A 398 -4.89 -22.17 10.09
C SER A 398 -3.67 -22.69 10.84
N ASN A 399 -3.70 -23.96 11.21
CA ASN A 399 -2.68 -24.61 12.02
C ASN A 399 -1.57 -25.20 11.14
N LYS A 400 -0.30 -24.90 11.48
CA LYS A 400 0.88 -25.39 10.74
C LYS A 400 0.95 -26.91 10.70
N GLU A 401 0.54 -27.60 11.76
CA GLU A 401 0.65 -29.06 11.85
C GLU A 401 -0.29 -29.80 10.89
N ASP A 402 -1.39 -29.16 10.47
CA ASP A 402 -2.33 -29.77 9.52
C ASP A 402 -1.75 -29.86 8.09
N ASN A 403 -0.82 -28.97 7.76
CA ASN A 403 -0.01 -28.99 6.54
C ASN A 403 1.29 -28.20 6.75
N PRO A 404 2.43 -28.86 7.00
CA PRO A 404 3.72 -28.18 7.20
C PRO A 404 4.16 -27.32 6.02
N ASN A 405 3.68 -27.61 4.80
CA ASN A 405 4.01 -26.85 3.60
C ASN A 405 3.01 -25.72 3.29
N LEU A 406 2.00 -25.51 4.15
CA LEU A 406 1.08 -24.40 4.00
C LEU A 406 1.83 -23.07 4.13
N SER A 407 1.59 -22.17 3.18
CA SER A 407 2.11 -20.81 3.17
C SER A 407 1.01 -19.84 2.80
N CYS A 408 1.02 -18.68 3.47
CA CYS A 408 0.11 -17.58 3.22
C CYS A 408 0.36 -16.89 1.87
N ASN A 409 1.54 -17.10 1.27
CA ASN A 409 1.89 -16.54 -0.04
C ASN A 409 1.28 -17.32 -1.21
N ASN A 410 0.92 -18.59 -1.01
CA ASN A 410 0.16 -19.37 -1.98
C ASN A 410 -1.33 -19.28 -1.66
N ILE A 411 -1.94 -18.15 -2.05
CA ILE A 411 -3.30 -17.77 -1.65
C ILE A 411 -4.32 -18.85 -2.05
N LYS A 412 -4.24 -19.39 -3.27
CA LYS A 412 -5.18 -20.40 -3.76
C LYS A 412 -5.12 -21.70 -2.94
N ASP A 413 -3.92 -22.19 -2.64
CA ASP A 413 -3.76 -23.39 -1.83
C ASP A 413 -4.15 -23.13 -0.37
N PHE A 414 -3.91 -21.93 0.14
CA PHE A 414 -4.32 -21.52 1.48
C PHE A 414 -5.85 -21.50 1.65
N PHE A 415 -6.57 -20.85 0.72
CA PHE A 415 -8.04 -20.87 0.72
C PHE A 415 -8.58 -22.30 0.57
N THR A 416 -8.00 -23.10 -0.33
CA THR A 416 -8.37 -24.51 -0.50
C THR A 416 -8.22 -25.28 0.83
N HIS A 417 -7.08 -25.12 1.50
CA HIS A 417 -6.80 -25.78 2.79
C HIS A 417 -7.81 -25.41 3.87
N ILE A 418 -8.13 -24.12 4.01
CA ILE A 418 -9.14 -23.63 4.95
C ILE A 418 -10.52 -24.20 4.60
N LEU A 419 -10.97 -24.05 3.36
CA LEU A 419 -12.34 -24.39 2.95
C LEU A 419 -12.63 -25.89 3.05
N GLU A 420 -11.61 -26.74 2.93
CA GLU A 420 -11.72 -28.17 3.19
C GLU A 420 -11.95 -28.53 4.68
N ARG A 421 -11.68 -27.61 5.61
CA ARG A 421 -11.62 -27.86 7.06
C ARG A 421 -12.57 -27.00 7.89
N VAL A 422 -12.87 -25.79 7.45
CA VAL A 422 -13.66 -24.82 8.23
C VAL A 422 -15.06 -25.33 8.55
N ASN A 423 -15.58 -25.08 9.74
CA ASN A 423 -16.97 -25.33 10.08
C ASN A 423 -17.72 -24.01 10.26
N TRP A 424 -18.57 -23.63 9.30
CA TRP A 424 -19.32 -22.37 9.36
C TRP A 424 -20.32 -22.26 10.52
N GLU A 425 -20.61 -23.35 11.22
CA GLU A 425 -21.43 -23.33 12.45
C GLU A 425 -20.65 -22.87 13.70
N ARG A 426 -19.31 -22.77 13.63
CA ARG A 426 -18.43 -22.58 14.78
C ARG A 426 -17.25 -21.64 14.53
N ASP A 427 -16.63 -21.72 13.37
CA ASP A 427 -15.28 -21.19 13.09
C ASP A 427 -15.31 -19.72 12.60
N LEU A 428 -16.41 -19.00 12.83
CA LEU A 428 -16.62 -17.59 12.47
C LEU A 428 -16.70 -16.73 13.74
N HIS A 429 -15.78 -15.78 13.89
CA HIS A 429 -15.69 -14.94 15.09
C HIS A 429 -15.73 -13.47 14.71
N PHE A 430 -16.88 -12.83 14.92
CA PHE A 430 -17.11 -11.43 14.54
C PHE A 430 -16.75 -10.45 15.66
N GLN A 431 -16.19 -9.31 15.25
CA GLN A 431 -16.16 -8.07 16.02
C GLN A 431 -17.03 -7.05 15.27
N THR A 432 -18.24 -6.79 15.74
CA THR A 432 -19.30 -6.17 14.92
C THR A 432 -19.32 -4.63 14.93
N ASN A 433 -18.69 -4.00 15.92
CA ASN A 433 -18.59 -2.53 16.04
C ASN A 433 -17.19 -2.18 16.52
N THR A 434 -16.27 -2.00 15.58
CA THR A 434 -14.85 -1.77 15.87
C THR A 434 -14.24 -0.81 14.85
N THR A 435 -12.96 -0.49 15.04
CA THR A 435 -12.23 0.41 14.17
C THR A 435 -11.61 -0.30 12.97
N ILE A 436 -11.65 0.35 11.82
CA ILE A 436 -11.04 -0.11 10.56
C ILE A 436 -10.21 1.00 9.92
N ASP A 437 -9.58 0.70 8.79
CA ASP A 437 -8.82 1.67 7.99
C ASP A 437 -9.69 2.88 7.59
N THR A 438 -9.08 4.08 7.60
CA THR A 438 -9.70 5.32 7.14
C THR A 438 -10.11 5.27 5.67
N LEU A 439 -9.38 4.49 4.87
CA LEU A 439 -9.63 4.35 3.44
C LEU A 439 -10.68 3.28 3.11
N ASP A 440 -11.20 2.58 4.12
CA ASP A 440 -12.20 1.54 3.94
C ASP A 440 -13.63 2.13 3.98
N TYR A 441 -14.20 2.30 2.80
CA TYR A 441 -15.56 2.81 2.62
C TYR A 441 -16.65 1.71 2.64
N SER A 442 -16.33 0.46 3.00
CA SER A 442 -17.36 -0.59 3.11
C SER A 442 -18.20 -0.46 4.38
N GLY A 443 -17.66 0.18 5.41
CA GLY A 443 -18.33 0.45 6.69
C GLY A 443 -19.41 1.55 6.62
N THR A 444 -20.00 1.86 7.77
CA THR A 444 -21.08 2.87 7.90
C THR A 444 -20.58 4.25 8.32
N GLY A 445 -19.26 4.43 8.48
CA GLY A 445 -18.66 5.70 8.90
C GLY A 445 -17.14 5.67 8.84
N ILE A 446 -16.51 6.84 9.02
CA ILE A 446 -15.05 6.96 9.00
C ILE A 446 -14.42 6.18 10.15
N ASN A 447 -13.42 5.34 9.84
CA ASN A 447 -12.74 4.45 10.80
C ASN A 447 -13.69 3.49 11.55
N GLN A 448 -14.89 3.22 11.04
CA GLN A 448 -15.89 2.37 11.71
C GLN A 448 -16.33 1.22 10.83
N GLY A 449 -16.32 0.01 11.38
CA GLY A 449 -16.83 -1.17 10.70
C GLY A 449 -16.75 -2.42 11.57
N SER A 450 -16.50 -3.55 10.93
CA SER A 450 -16.46 -4.84 11.59
C SER A 450 -15.30 -5.71 11.09
N LYS A 451 -14.98 -6.74 11.88
CA LYS A 451 -13.95 -7.73 11.56
C LYS A 451 -14.51 -9.14 11.71
N VAL A 452 -13.96 -10.09 10.99
CA VAL A 452 -14.22 -11.52 11.16
C VAL A 452 -12.91 -12.30 11.16
N VAL A 453 -12.76 -13.17 12.16
CA VAL A 453 -11.72 -14.20 12.18
C VAL A 453 -12.36 -15.51 11.73
N ILE A 454 -11.73 -16.15 10.75
CA ILE A 454 -12.08 -17.46 10.23
C ILE A 454 -10.91 -18.41 10.56
N ALA A 455 -11.11 -19.27 11.55
CA ALA A 455 -10.06 -20.16 12.06
C ALA A 455 -10.36 -21.63 11.72
N ALA A 456 -9.51 -22.30 10.95
CA ALA A 456 -9.71 -23.69 10.59
C ALA A 456 -8.56 -24.58 11.07
N VAL A 457 -8.92 -25.70 11.71
CA VAL A 457 -7.96 -26.71 12.19
C VAL A 457 -8.51 -28.13 12.03
N GLY A 458 -7.59 -29.07 11.86
CA GLY A 458 -7.79 -30.51 11.93
C GLY A 458 -7.82 -31.18 10.56
N GLU A 459 -8.37 -32.39 10.54
CA GLU A 459 -8.45 -33.22 9.34
C GLU A 459 -9.39 -32.62 8.29
N LYS A 460 -9.09 -32.91 7.02
CA LYS A 460 -9.94 -32.57 5.87
C LYS A 460 -11.34 -33.14 6.07
N LYS A 461 -12.36 -32.28 6.03
CA LYS A 461 -13.77 -32.63 6.26
C LYS A 461 -14.56 -32.88 4.98
N ARG A 462 -14.08 -32.36 3.85
CA ARG A 462 -14.78 -32.39 2.56
C ARG A 462 -13.85 -32.22 1.38
N THR A 463 -14.32 -32.55 0.19
CA THR A 463 -13.67 -32.23 -1.09
C THR A 463 -14.41 -31.06 -1.73
N LEU A 464 -13.67 -30.07 -2.22
CA LEU A 464 -14.24 -28.87 -2.83
C LEU A 464 -14.70 -29.14 -4.26
N ASN A 465 -15.82 -28.52 -4.64
CA ASN A 465 -16.38 -28.65 -5.98
C ASN A 465 -15.61 -27.77 -6.96
N SER A 466 -15.23 -28.33 -8.10
CA SER A 466 -14.50 -27.63 -9.17
C SER A 466 -15.38 -27.35 -10.40
N ASN A 467 -16.71 -27.45 -10.27
CA ASN A 467 -17.66 -27.15 -11.32
C ASN A 467 -18.80 -26.28 -10.76
N CYS A 468 -19.23 -25.29 -11.53
CA CYS A 468 -20.41 -24.49 -11.21
C CYS A 468 -21.62 -25.00 -12.03
N LYS A 469 -22.72 -25.32 -11.36
CA LYS A 469 -24.01 -25.67 -11.99
C LYS A 469 -25.14 -24.73 -11.58
N ILE A 470 -24.80 -23.66 -10.87
CA ILE A 470 -25.75 -22.69 -10.35
C ILE A 470 -25.96 -21.63 -11.43
N GLU A 471 -27.23 -21.29 -11.69
CA GLU A 471 -27.59 -20.32 -12.70
C GLU A 471 -27.03 -18.93 -12.36
N ASN A 472 -26.55 -18.20 -13.38
CA ASN A 472 -25.91 -16.89 -13.24
C ASN A 472 -24.66 -16.87 -12.35
N SER A 473 -24.05 -18.03 -12.14
CA SER A 473 -22.85 -18.18 -11.33
C SER A 473 -21.66 -18.69 -12.13
N GLU A 474 -20.48 -18.14 -11.83
CA GLU A 474 -19.19 -18.54 -12.39
C GLU A 474 -18.31 -19.16 -11.29
N LEU A 475 -17.51 -20.16 -11.64
CA LEU A 475 -16.56 -20.77 -10.71
C LEU A 475 -15.34 -19.86 -10.57
N VAL A 476 -15.08 -19.37 -9.36
CA VAL A 476 -13.88 -18.56 -9.06
C VAL A 476 -12.67 -19.47 -8.81
N MET A 477 -12.86 -20.44 -7.92
CA MET A 477 -11.89 -21.50 -7.61
C MET A 477 -12.63 -22.65 -6.92
N PRO A 478 -12.01 -23.83 -6.75
CA PRO A 478 -12.70 -24.94 -6.10
C PRO A 478 -13.33 -24.53 -4.76
N GLY A 479 -14.64 -24.72 -4.63
CA GLY A 479 -15.43 -24.37 -3.45
C GLY A 479 -15.89 -22.91 -3.34
N ILE A 480 -15.54 -22.03 -4.28
CA ILE A 480 -15.98 -20.63 -4.32
C ILE A 480 -16.63 -20.33 -5.67
N ILE A 481 -17.86 -19.81 -5.65
CA ILE A 481 -18.54 -19.32 -6.84
C ILE A 481 -18.88 -17.83 -6.70
N ALA A 482 -18.94 -17.11 -7.81
CA ALA A 482 -19.47 -15.75 -7.89
C ALA A 482 -20.80 -15.78 -8.63
N THR A 483 -21.81 -15.07 -8.14
CA THR A 483 -23.16 -15.00 -8.73
C THR A 483 -23.48 -13.56 -9.06
N SER A 484 -23.78 -13.30 -10.33
CA SER A 484 -24.26 -11.97 -10.75
C SER A 484 -25.62 -11.73 -10.13
N PHE A 485 -25.75 -10.62 -9.41
CA PHE A 485 -26.94 -10.33 -8.63
C PHE A 485 -27.49 -8.93 -8.96
N ASN A 486 -28.72 -8.63 -8.55
CA ASN A 486 -29.33 -7.34 -8.84
C ASN A 486 -28.52 -6.19 -8.21
N PRO A 487 -28.44 -5.02 -8.87
CA PRO A 487 -27.75 -3.86 -8.32
C PRO A 487 -28.25 -3.54 -6.90
N TYR A 488 -27.33 -3.26 -5.98
CA TYR A 488 -27.67 -2.93 -4.62
C TYR A 488 -28.50 -1.63 -4.56
N THR A 489 -29.60 -1.64 -3.80
CA THR A 489 -30.47 -0.45 -3.63
C THR A 489 -30.40 0.10 -2.21
N SER A 490 -30.75 -0.70 -1.22
CA SER A 490 -30.67 -0.37 0.21
C SER A 490 -30.33 -1.60 1.02
N SER A 491 -29.86 -1.42 2.26
CA SER A 491 -29.54 -2.52 3.17
C SER A 491 -30.77 -3.40 3.46
N GLU A 492 -31.92 -2.79 3.71
CA GLU A 492 -33.17 -3.51 3.98
C GLU A 492 -33.64 -4.36 2.79
N ASN A 493 -33.49 -3.84 1.57
CA ASN A 493 -33.86 -4.59 0.37
C ASN A 493 -32.85 -5.69 0.08
N ALA A 494 -31.55 -5.39 0.19
CA ALA A 494 -30.48 -6.37 0.03
C ALA A 494 -30.67 -7.56 0.98
N GLU A 495 -30.93 -7.32 2.26
CA GLU A 495 -31.19 -8.38 3.23
C GLU A 495 -32.38 -9.27 2.80
N LYS A 496 -33.49 -8.69 2.35
CA LYS A 496 -34.66 -9.46 1.87
C LYS A 496 -34.34 -10.28 0.62
N GLU A 497 -33.68 -9.68 -0.37
CA GLU A 497 -33.28 -10.36 -1.61
C GLU A 497 -32.35 -11.53 -1.33
N ILE A 498 -31.35 -11.33 -0.47
CA ILE A 498 -30.36 -12.35 -0.13
C ILE A 498 -30.99 -13.47 0.70
N ASN A 499 -31.88 -13.15 1.63
CA ASN A 499 -32.62 -14.16 2.38
C ASN A 499 -33.50 -15.01 1.46
N ASN A 500 -34.19 -14.40 0.49
CA ASN A 500 -34.96 -15.14 -0.51
C ASN A 500 -34.06 -16.01 -1.39
N TYR A 501 -32.93 -15.47 -1.86
CA TYR A 501 -31.94 -16.23 -2.62
C TYR A 501 -31.38 -17.41 -1.82
N SER A 502 -31.06 -17.20 -0.54
CA SER A 502 -30.58 -18.23 0.39
C SER A 502 -31.58 -19.38 0.55
N LEU A 503 -32.89 -19.08 0.63
CA LEU A 503 -33.95 -20.08 0.66
C LEU A 503 -34.08 -20.85 -0.66
N GLN A 504 -33.92 -20.18 -1.80
CA GLN A 504 -34.00 -20.81 -3.12
C GLN A 504 -32.81 -21.75 -3.37
N ILE A 505 -31.60 -21.28 -3.08
CA ILE A 505 -30.37 -22.03 -3.32
C ILE A 505 -30.21 -23.22 -2.36
N ALA A 506 -30.81 -23.16 -1.16
CA ALA A 506 -30.80 -24.26 -0.19
C ALA A 506 -31.34 -25.59 -0.74
N ASN A 507 -32.17 -25.55 -1.79
CA ASN A 507 -32.74 -26.74 -2.43
C ASN A 507 -31.90 -27.28 -3.61
N GLN A 508 -30.78 -26.62 -3.96
CA GLN A 508 -29.88 -27.04 -5.03
C GLN A 508 -28.76 -27.97 -4.50
N ASP A 509 -28.03 -28.62 -5.41
CA ASP A 509 -26.83 -29.38 -5.06
C ASP A 509 -25.65 -28.43 -4.80
N LEU A 510 -25.41 -28.15 -3.52
CA LEU A 510 -24.31 -27.31 -3.05
C LEU A 510 -23.09 -28.11 -2.58
N ASN A 511 -23.02 -29.40 -2.90
CA ASN A 511 -21.95 -30.24 -2.39
C ASN A 511 -20.57 -29.73 -2.83
N GLY A 512 -19.67 -29.55 -1.87
CA GLY A 512 -18.32 -29.02 -2.07
C GLY A 512 -18.24 -27.51 -2.36
N ILE A 513 -19.36 -26.78 -2.43
CA ILE A 513 -19.39 -25.32 -2.47
C ILE A 513 -19.37 -24.82 -1.03
N MET A 514 -18.45 -23.92 -0.70
CA MET A 514 -18.25 -23.42 0.66
C MET A 514 -18.50 -21.92 0.77
N MET A 515 -18.31 -21.16 -0.32
CA MET A 515 -18.55 -19.73 -0.38
C MET A 515 -19.28 -19.35 -1.68
N ILE A 516 -20.23 -18.42 -1.57
CA ILE A 516 -20.98 -17.83 -2.67
C ILE A 516 -20.82 -16.31 -2.57
N LEU A 517 -20.30 -15.68 -3.60
CA LEU A 517 -20.10 -14.24 -3.67
C LEU A 517 -21.24 -13.63 -4.48
N LEU A 518 -21.97 -12.68 -3.93
CA LEU A 518 -22.96 -11.90 -4.68
C LEU A 518 -22.28 -10.65 -5.19
N VAL A 519 -22.26 -10.47 -6.51
CA VAL A 519 -21.43 -9.47 -7.17
C VAL A 519 -22.18 -8.83 -8.34
N ASP A 520 -21.71 -7.68 -8.78
CA ASP A 520 -22.29 -6.98 -9.95
C ASP A 520 -21.98 -7.70 -11.27
N ASP A 521 -20.81 -8.35 -11.37
CA ASP A 521 -20.36 -9.10 -12.55
C ASP A 521 -19.55 -10.35 -12.14
N ALA A 522 -20.19 -11.53 -12.22
CA ALA A 522 -19.56 -12.81 -11.88
C ALA A 522 -18.42 -13.19 -12.84
N ARG A 523 -18.49 -12.81 -14.12
CA ARG A 523 -17.46 -13.18 -15.11
C ARG A 523 -16.16 -12.44 -14.80
N PHE A 524 -16.24 -11.15 -14.55
CA PHE A 524 -15.09 -10.35 -14.12
C PHE A 524 -14.47 -10.93 -12.85
N VAL A 525 -15.28 -11.27 -11.84
CA VAL A 525 -14.80 -11.80 -10.56
C VAL A 525 -14.10 -13.16 -10.71
N ALA A 526 -14.60 -14.02 -11.59
CA ALA A 526 -14.06 -15.35 -11.83
C ALA A 526 -12.86 -15.40 -12.79
N GLU A 527 -12.60 -14.33 -13.55
CA GLU A 527 -11.53 -14.29 -14.56
C GLU A 527 -10.13 -14.46 -13.95
N GLU A 528 -9.85 -13.76 -12.85
CA GLU A 528 -8.55 -13.75 -12.19
C GLU A 528 -8.71 -13.83 -10.66
N LEU A 529 -7.79 -14.52 -9.98
CA LEU A 529 -7.82 -14.63 -8.51
C LEU A 529 -7.79 -13.23 -7.85
N ASN A 530 -7.07 -12.28 -8.43
CA ASN A 530 -7.02 -10.91 -7.93
C ASN A 530 -8.34 -10.15 -8.09
N ASN A 531 -9.20 -10.52 -9.06
CA ASN A 531 -10.55 -9.96 -9.18
C ASN A 531 -11.43 -10.41 -8.01
N PHE A 532 -11.38 -11.70 -7.69
CA PHE A 532 -12.01 -12.24 -6.48
C PHE A 532 -11.56 -11.54 -5.20
N LEU A 533 -10.25 -11.50 -4.96
CA LEU A 533 -9.70 -10.92 -3.73
C LEU A 533 -10.07 -9.45 -3.59
N TRP A 534 -9.91 -8.69 -4.67
CA TRP A 534 -10.22 -7.26 -4.68
C TRP A 534 -11.71 -7.01 -4.43
N VAL A 535 -12.60 -7.57 -5.25
CA VAL A 535 -14.04 -7.31 -5.16
C VAL A 535 -14.58 -7.74 -3.81
N THR A 536 -14.24 -8.95 -3.36
CA THR A 536 -14.81 -9.52 -2.12
C THR A 536 -14.41 -8.72 -0.90
N PHE A 537 -13.12 -8.48 -0.71
CA PHE A 537 -12.62 -7.96 0.58
C PHE A 537 -12.60 -6.43 0.65
N THR A 538 -12.65 -5.72 -0.48
CA THR A 538 -12.76 -4.24 -0.48
C THR A 538 -14.20 -3.75 -0.42
N ARG A 539 -15.18 -4.52 -0.92
CA ARG A 539 -16.60 -4.08 -0.99
C ARG A 539 -17.49 -4.64 0.12
N SER A 540 -16.95 -5.46 1.01
CA SER A 540 -17.74 -6.06 2.09
C SER A 540 -17.24 -5.64 3.47
N ASN A 541 -18.20 -5.32 4.34
CA ASN A 541 -18.05 -5.14 5.76
C ASN A 541 -18.56 -6.41 6.47
N PRO A 542 -17.69 -7.21 7.12
CA PRO A 542 -18.01 -8.58 7.54
C PRO A 542 -19.35 -8.79 8.25
N ALA A 543 -19.66 -8.00 9.27
CA ALA A 543 -20.87 -8.16 10.07
C ALA A 543 -22.16 -7.78 9.34
N ASN A 544 -22.07 -6.93 8.31
CA ASN A 544 -23.24 -6.46 7.56
C ASN A 544 -23.46 -7.27 6.28
N ASP A 545 -22.37 -7.76 5.68
CA ASP A 545 -22.37 -8.30 4.32
C ASP A 545 -22.15 -9.81 4.27
N ILE A 546 -21.93 -10.48 5.42
CA ILE A 546 -21.86 -11.93 5.50
C ILE A 546 -23.22 -12.52 5.88
N TYR A 547 -23.70 -13.39 5.02
CA TYR A 547 -24.91 -14.19 5.14
C TYR A 547 -24.55 -15.67 5.03
N GLY A 548 -25.54 -16.55 5.12
CA GLY A 548 -25.30 -17.97 4.91
C GLY A 548 -26.56 -18.76 4.61
N VAL A 549 -26.38 -19.87 3.91
CA VAL A 549 -27.47 -20.81 3.67
C VAL A 549 -27.83 -21.50 4.98
N ASN A 550 -29.10 -21.38 5.38
CA ASN A 550 -29.61 -21.84 6.69
C ASN A 550 -28.83 -21.24 7.87
N SER A 551 -28.58 -19.93 7.85
CA SER A 551 -27.93 -19.21 8.95
C SER A 551 -28.78 -19.14 10.21
N TYR A 552 -28.12 -19.03 11.37
CA TYR A 552 -28.77 -18.86 12.67
C TYR A 552 -27.88 -18.11 13.65
N THR A 553 -28.47 -17.58 14.71
CA THR A 553 -27.76 -17.02 15.86
C THR A 553 -28.14 -17.79 17.12
N LYS A 554 -27.15 -18.38 17.79
CA LYS A 554 -27.35 -19.10 19.07
C LYS A 554 -26.28 -18.67 20.07
N ASN A 555 -26.68 -18.28 21.28
CA ASN A 555 -25.75 -17.81 22.32
C ASN A 555 -24.83 -16.66 21.85
N LYS A 556 -25.38 -15.73 21.06
CA LYS A 556 -24.65 -14.62 20.42
C LYS A 556 -23.56 -15.06 19.42
N HIS A 557 -23.51 -16.34 19.06
CA HIS A 557 -22.68 -16.85 17.97
C HIS A 557 -23.53 -16.98 16.71
N TRP A 558 -23.05 -16.39 15.63
CA TRP A 558 -23.66 -16.50 14.30
C TRP A 558 -22.94 -17.60 13.51
N GLY A 559 -23.70 -18.43 12.79
CA GLY A 559 -23.16 -19.44 11.90
C GLY A 559 -24.17 -19.89 10.85
N CYS A 560 -23.75 -20.75 9.92
CA CYS A 560 -24.63 -21.31 8.90
C CYS A 560 -24.31 -22.77 8.58
N LYS A 561 -25.30 -23.52 8.07
CA LYS A 561 -25.17 -24.96 7.79
C LYS A 561 -24.74 -25.25 6.35
N GLY A 562 -25.04 -24.35 5.41
CA GLY A 562 -24.62 -24.45 4.03
C GLY A 562 -23.47 -23.48 3.70
N PRO A 563 -23.28 -23.13 2.42
CA PRO A 563 -22.27 -22.17 2.01
C PRO A 563 -22.42 -20.81 2.70
N LEU A 564 -21.28 -20.18 3.00
CA LEU A 564 -21.21 -18.78 3.40
C LEU A 564 -21.55 -17.90 2.18
N ILE A 565 -22.36 -16.87 2.37
CA ILE A 565 -22.69 -15.91 1.32
C ILE A 565 -22.04 -14.58 1.68
N ILE A 566 -21.34 -13.94 0.74
CA ILE A 566 -20.77 -12.59 0.95
C ILE A 566 -21.36 -11.64 -0.08
N ASP A 567 -21.99 -10.56 0.36
CA ASP A 567 -22.47 -9.48 -0.51
C ASP A 567 -21.35 -8.48 -0.81
N ALA A 568 -20.74 -8.66 -1.98
CA ALA A 568 -19.65 -7.84 -2.49
C ALA A 568 -20.11 -6.92 -3.65
N ARG A 569 -21.41 -6.67 -3.77
CA ARG A 569 -21.94 -5.65 -4.69
C ARG A 569 -21.48 -4.25 -4.28
N ILE A 570 -21.40 -3.36 -5.27
CA ILE A 570 -21.16 -1.93 -5.02
C ILE A 570 -22.34 -1.34 -4.23
N LYS A 571 -22.05 -0.60 -3.17
CA LYS A 571 -23.07 0.07 -2.33
C LYS A 571 -23.02 1.59 -2.57
N PRO A 572 -24.12 2.33 -2.40
CA PRO A 572 -24.19 3.76 -2.73
C PRO A 572 -23.17 4.65 -2.02
N HIS A 573 -22.72 4.26 -0.83
CA HIS A 573 -21.72 5.00 -0.04
C HIS A 573 -20.28 4.64 -0.37
N HIS A 574 -20.05 3.62 -1.21
CA HIS A 574 -18.70 3.26 -1.62
C HIS A 574 -18.09 4.36 -2.48
N ALA A 575 -16.78 4.55 -2.31
CA ALA A 575 -16.00 5.31 -3.26
C ALA A 575 -16.11 4.74 -4.68
N PRO A 576 -16.15 5.59 -5.72
CA PRO A 576 -16.14 5.12 -7.10
C PRO A 576 -14.80 4.43 -7.43
N PRO A 577 -14.82 3.38 -8.28
CA PRO A 577 -13.59 2.70 -8.69
C PRO A 577 -12.77 3.57 -9.65
N LEU A 578 -11.47 3.25 -9.75
CA LEU A 578 -10.59 3.88 -10.73
C LEU A 578 -10.78 3.26 -12.10
N ILE A 579 -11.18 4.08 -13.06
CA ILE A 579 -11.50 3.67 -14.43
C ILE A 579 -10.52 4.35 -15.38
N LYS A 580 -9.88 3.57 -16.24
CA LYS A 580 -8.98 4.08 -17.29
C LYS A 580 -9.77 4.84 -18.35
N ASN A 581 -9.26 5.99 -18.77
CA ASN A 581 -9.88 6.80 -19.82
C ASN A 581 -9.61 6.18 -21.20
N ARG A 582 -10.67 5.83 -21.95
CA ARG A 582 -10.56 5.12 -23.24
C ARG A 582 -9.78 5.89 -24.30
N ASP A 583 -9.94 7.20 -24.38
CA ASP A 583 -9.27 8.03 -25.39
C ASP A 583 -7.78 8.18 -25.06
N ILE A 584 -7.43 8.18 -23.77
CA ILE A 584 -6.05 8.14 -23.30
C ILE A 584 -5.43 6.78 -23.63
N GLU A 585 -6.11 5.68 -23.30
CA GLU A 585 -5.60 4.32 -23.61
C GLU A 585 -5.33 4.15 -25.11
N ALA A 586 -6.24 4.62 -25.97
CA ALA A 586 -6.05 4.57 -27.42
C ALA A 586 -4.86 5.41 -27.92
N ARG A 587 -4.46 6.47 -27.20
CA ARG A 587 -3.23 7.22 -27.49
C ARG A 587 -1.99 6.47 -27.04
N VAL A 588 -2.04 5.83 -25.87
CA VAL A 588 -0.94 4.99 -25.37
C VAL A 588 -0.71 3.79 -26.27
N ASP A 589 -1.77 3.19 -26.83
CA ASP A 589 -1.66 2.08 -27.79
C ASP A 589 -0.81 2.46 -29.02
N LYS A 590 -0.91 3.71 -29.50
CA LYS A 590 -0.09 4.20 -30.62
C LYS A 590 1.40 4.23 -30.29
N LEU A 591 1.78 4.38 -29.03
CA LEU A 591 3.18 4.32 -28.61
C LEU A 591 3.73 2.89 -28.66
N GLY A 592 2.87 1.86 -28.61
CA GLY A 592 3.23 0.45 -28.78
C GLY A 592 3.34 -0.01 -30.24
N GLU A 593 2.80 0.78 -31.18
CA GLU A 593 2.90 0.48 -32.61
C GLU A 593 4.35 0.53 -33.11
N LYS A 594 4.62 -0.13 -34.24
CA LYS A 594 5.97 -0.20 -34.82
C LYS A 594 6.52 1.20 -35.10
N GLY A 595 7.59 1.55 -34.39
CA GLY A 595 8.24 2.87 -34.49
C GLY A 595 7.92 3.81 -33.34
N GLY A 596 6.97 3.48 -32.47
CA GLY A 596 6.71 4.20 -31.22
C GLY A 596 7.70 3.82 -30.11
N SER A 597 7.86 4.71 -29.13
CA SER A 597 8.82 4.54 -28.01
C SER A 597 8.53 3.35 -27.09
N LEU A 598 7.31 2.79 -27.13
CA LEU A 598 6.91 1.62 -26.31
C LEU A 598 6.77 0.34 -27.14
N HIS A 599 7.22 0.35 -28.40
CA HIS A 599 7.15 -0.82 -29.27
C HIS A 599 7.91 -2.02 -28.69
N GLY A 600 7.23 -3.15 -28.55
CA GLY A 600 7.79 -4.37 -27.99
C GLY A 600 7.77 -4.44 -26.45
N ILE A 601 7.15 -3.45 -25.79
CA ILE A 601 6.94 -3.42 -24.34
C ILE A 601 5.46 -3.62 -24.04
N ILE A 602 4.60 -2.79 -24.64
CA ILE A 602 3.13 -2.84 -24.46
C ILE A 602 2.42 -3.44 -25.66
#